data_AF-A0A0A0C0V9-F1
#
_entry.id   AF-A0A0A0C0V9-F1
#
_cell.length_a   1.000
_cell.length_b   1.000
_cell.length_c   1.000
_cell.angle_alpha   90.00
_cell.angle_beta   90.00
_cell.angle_gamma   90.00
#
_symmetry.space_group_name_H-M   'P 1'
#
loop_
_entity.id
_entity.type
_entity.pdbx_description
1 polymer ?
#
loop_
_entity_poly.entity_id
_entity_poly.type
_entity_poly.pdbx_seq_one_letter_code
_entity_poly.pdbx_strand_id
1 'polypeptide(L)'
;MNASVRFHEAAMRVLQGDESREAAGLLEAVVLDDYPGDERFDELIYVLSLYSPGMGAPYCDAKDLRDVVRRALATLGDPASGG
;
A
#
# COMPACT_ATOMS: atom_id res chain seq x y z
N MET A 1 16.37 4.39 8.61
CA MET A 1 15.79 4.54 7.26
C MET A 1 14.54 5.39 7.42
N ASN A 2 14.28 6.35 6.54
CA ASN A 2 13.13 7.25 6.69
C ASN A 2 11.83 6.49 6.35
N ALA A 3 10.76 6.68 7.12
CA ALA A 3 9.44 6.09 6.91
C ALA A 3 8.97 6.19 5.45
N SER A 4 9.11 7.38 4.85
CA SER A 4 8.74 7.62 3.46
C SER A 4 9.58 6.81 2.46
N VAL A 5 10.84 6.51 2.77
CA VAL A 5 11.71 5.70 1.90
C VAL A 5 11.30 4.23 1.96
N ARG A 6 11.02 3.70 3.15
CA ARG A 6 10.54 2.32 3.32
C ARG A 6 9.21 2.11 2.62
N PHE A 7 8.29 3.04 2.79
CA PHE A 7 6.99 2.98 2.12
C PHE A 7 7.15 3.02 0.60
N HIS A 8 7.99 3.92 0.10
CA HIS A 8 8.26 4.03 -1.33
C HIS A 8 8.83 2.73 -1.93
N GLU A 9 9.81 2.11 -1.27
CA GLU A 9 10.39 0.84 -1.74
C GLU A 9 9.37 -0.30 -1.79
N ALA A 10 8.54 -0.44 -0.75
CA ALA A 10 7.49 -1.44 -0.71
C ALA A 10 6.40 -1.19 -1.77
N ALA A 11 5.97 0.07 -1.92
CA ALA A 11 4.99 0.49 -2.92
C ALA A 11 5.50 0.22 -4.35
N MET A 12 6.78 0.51 -4.62
CA MET A 12 7.37 0.31 -5.94
C MET A 12 7.40 -1.16 -6.36
N ARG A 13 7.57 -2.10 -5.43
CA ARG A 13 7.48 -3.54 -5.75
C ARG A 13 6.10 -3.91 -6.30
N VAL A 14 5.04 -3.49 -5.61
CA VAL A 14 3.66 -3.72 -6.04
C VAL A 14 3.38 -3.04 -7.39
N LEU A 15 3.87 -1.81 -7.59
CA LEU A 15 3.70 -1.07 -8.84
C LEU A 15 4.48 -1.66 -10.03
N GLN A 16 5.60 -2.34 -9.76
CA GLN A 16 6.38 -3.06 -10.77
C GLN A 16 5.74 -4.40 -11.18
N GLY A 17 4.60 -4.77 -10.56
CA GLY A 17 3.87 -5.99 -10.88
C GLY A 17 4.22 -7.17 -9.98
N ASP A 18 4.87 -6.94 -8.83
CA ASP A 18 5.00 -7.96 -7.81
C ASP A 18 3.65 -8.12 -7.09
N GLU A 19 2.83 -9.02 -7.62
CA GLU A 19 1.48 -9.40 -7.16
C GLU A 19 1.52 -10.47 -6.06
N SER A 20 2.71 -10.75 -5.52
CA SER A 20 2.89 -11.75 -4.49
C SER A 20 2.28 -11.27 -3.17
N ARG A 21 1.75 -12.22 -2.40
CA ARG A 21 1.30 -11.97 -1.02
C ARG A 21 2.40 -11.34 -0.16
N GLU A 22 3.66 -11.68 -0.43
CA GLU A 22 4.82 -11.11 0.26
C GLU A 22 4.96 -9.61 -0.01
N ALA A 23 4.82 -9.17 -1.26
CA ALA A 23 4.92 -7.74 -1.60
C ALA A 23 3.80 -6.93 -0.94
N ALA A 24 2.56 -7.44 -0.99
CA ALA A 24 1.42 -6.83 -0.30
C ALA A 24 1.62 -6.80 1.22
N GLY A 25 2.06 -7.91 1.82
CA GLY A 25 2.30 -7.99 3.27
C GLY A 25 3.46 -7.10 3.74
N LEU A 26 4.50 -6.92 2.93
CA LEU A 26 5.58 -5.97 3.22
C LEU A 26 5.08 -4.53 3.21
N LEU A 27 4.22 -4.18 2.24
CA LEU A 27 3.61 -2.85 2.19
C LEU A 27 2.70 -2.59 3.39
N GLU A 28 1.86 -3.57 3.74
CA GLU A 28 0.99 -3.50 4.93
C GLU A 28 1.81 -3.30 6.21
N ALA A 29 2.86 -4.11 6.39
CA ALA A 29 3.73 -4.01 7.56
C ALA A 29 4.39 -2.63 7.68
N VAL A 30 4.85 -2.05 6.57
CA VAL A 30 5.44 -0.71 6.58
C VAL A 30 4.40 0.35 6.97
N VAL A 31 3.17 0.27 6.45
CA VAL A 31 2.12 1.22 6.83
C VAL A 31 1.80 1.13 8.32
N LEU A 32 1.66 -0.09 8.87
CA LEU A 32 1.35 -0.28 10.28
C LEU A 32 2.50 0.13 11.22
N ASP A 33 3.75 -0.02 10.80
CA ASP A 33 4.94 0.32 11.59
C ASP A 33 5.26 1.82 11.54
N ASP A 34 5.28 2.40 10.35
CA ASP A 34 5.75 3.77 10.10
C ASP A 34 4.60 4.82 10.13
N TYR A 35 3.34 4.41 9.91
CA TYR A 35 2.17 5.29 9.86
C TYR A 35 0.99 4.79 10.72
N PRO A 36 1.19 4.53 12.03
CA PRO A 36 0.16 3.98 12.89
C PRO A 36 -1.01 4.96 13.08
N GLY A 37 -2.21 4.55 12.65
CA GLY A 37 -3.43 5.34 12.81
C GLY A 37 -3.55 6.54 11.86
N ASP A 38 -2.76 6.57 10.79
CA ASP A 38 -2.86 7.61 9.77
C ASP A 38 -3.97 7.26 8.77
N GLU A 39 -5.10 7.96 8.90
CA GLU A 39 -6.33 7.76 8.12
C GLU A 39 -6.10 7.84 6.60
N ARG A 40 -5.01 8.49 6.16
CA ARG A 40 -4.62 8.60 4.74
C ARG A 40 -4.29 7.23 4.14
N PHE A 41 -3.98 6.25 4.97
CA PHE A 41 -3.66 4.88 4.55
C PHE A 41 -4.77 3.86 4.86
N ASP A 42 -5.90 4.26 5.44
CA ASP A 42 -6.99 3.34 5.78
C ASP A 42 -7.53 2.63 4.52
N GLU A 43 -7.68 3.34 3.40
CA GLU A 43 -8.07 2.74 2.12
C GLU A 43 -7.04 1.70 1.66
N LEU A 44 -5.74 1.98 1.84
CA LEU A 44 -4.67 1.07 1.46
C LEU A 44 -4.66 -0.20 2.32
N ILE A 45 -4.77 -0.06 3.65
CA ILE A 45 -4.86 -1.20 4.57
C ILE A 45 -6.10 -2.04 4.27
N TYR A 46 -7.23 -1.39 3.98
CA TYR A 46 -8.46 -2.09 3.61
C TYR A 46 -8.28 -2.91 2.34
N VAL A 47 -7.71 -2.33 1.27
CA VAL A 47 -7.47 -3.05 0.02
C VAL A 47 -6.45 -4.18 0.19
N LEU A 48 -5.38 -3.96 0.96
CA LEU A 48 -4.39 -5.00 1.28
C LEU A 48 -5.01 -6.17 2.04
N SER A 49 -5.94 -5.90 2.97
CA SER A 49 -6.69 -6.93 3.70
C SER A 49 -7.59 -7.77 2.79
N LEU A 50 -8.12 -7.17 1.71
CA LEU A 50 -8.93 -7.85 0.70
C LEU A 50 -8.10 -8.56 -0.38
N TYR A 51 -6.84 -8.17 -0.54
CA TYR A 51 -5.93 -8.72 -1.54
C TYR A 51 -5.35 -10.06 -1.06
N SER A 52 -6.01 -11.16 -1.45
CA SER A 52 -5.57 -12.52 -1.16
C SER A 52 -5.20 -13.28 -2.44
N PRO A 53 -4.00 -13.03 -3.00
CA PRO A 53 -3.55 -13.74 -4.20
C PRO A 53 -3.39 -15.24 -3.91
N GLY A 54 -3.98 -16.09 -4.75
CA GLY A 54 -3.87 -17.56 -4.68
C GLY A 54 -4.89 -18.27 -3.78
N MET A 55 -5.79 -17.54 -3.10
CA MET A 55 -6.85 -18.10 -2.23
C MET A 55 -8.25 -17.99 -2.86
N GLY A 56 -8.35 -18.14 -4.19
CA GLY A 56 -9.60 -17.97 -4.96
C GLY A 56 -9.66 -16.64 -5.72
N ALA A 57 -10.84 -16.28 -6.23
CA ALA A 57 -11.04 -14.98 -6.87
C ALA A 57 -10.90 -13.89 -5.80
N PRO A 58 -9.86 -13.04 -5.86
CA PRO A 58 -9.67 -12.03 -4.86
C PRO A 58 -10.84 -11.03 -4.90
N TYR A 59 -11.25 -10.51 -3.74
CA TYR A 59 -12.29 -9.47 -3.67
C TYR A 59 -11.82 -8.15 -4.31
N CYS A 60 -10.52 -8.01 -4.53
CA CYS A 60 -9.88 -6.85 -5.14
C CYS A 60 -8.78 -7.33 -6.09
N ASP A 61 -8.79 -6.85 -7.33
CA ASP A 61 -7.80 -7.25 -8.33
C ASP A 61 -6.50 -6.47 -8.16
N ALA A 62 -5.41 -6.98 -8.72
CA ALA A 62 -4.10 -6.32 -8.63
C ALA A 62 -4.09 -4.90 -9.23
N LYS A 63 -5.00 -4.60 -10.16
CA LYS A 63 -5.18 -3.25 -10.69
C LYS A 63 -5.67 -2.29 -9.60
N ASP A 64 -6.65 -2.68 -8.80
CA ASP A 64 -7.21 -1.84 -7.74
C ASP A 64 -6.18 -1.59 -6.66
N LEU A 65 -5.40 -2.63 -6.29
CA LEU A 65 -4.27 -2.49 -5.39
C LEU A 65 -3.27 -1.44 -5.90
N ARG A 66 -2.85 -1.52 -7.17
CA ARG A 66 -1.91 -0.55 -7.76
C ARG A 66 -2.48 0.86 -7.78
N ASP A 67 -3.77 1.02 -8.06
CA ASP A 67 -4.42 2.32 -8.10
C ASP A 67 -4.44 2.97 -6.70
N VAL A 68 -4.72 2.21 -5.64
CA VAL A 68 -4.68 2.69 -4.25
C VAL A 68 -3.26 2.98 -3.77
N VAL A 69 -2.28 2.15 -4.13
CA VAL A 69 -0.85 2.41 -3.84
C VAL A 69 -0.37 3.73 -4.46
N ARG A 70 -0.78 4.03 -5.70
CA ARG A 70 -0.46 5.32 -6.34
C ARG A 70 -1.07 6.50 -5.61
N ARG A 71 -2.31 6.38 -5.13
CA ARG A 71 -2.96 7.43 -4.33
C ARG A 71 -2.23 7.67 -3.03
N ALA A 72 -1.88 6.61 -2.30
CA ALA A 72 -1.13 6.71 -1.05
C ALA A 72 0.24 7.39 -1.25
N LEU A 73 0.96 7.07 -2.33
CA LEU A 73 2.20 7.76 -2.71
C LEU A 73 1.98 9.24 -3.04
N ALA A 74 0.90 9.55 -3.76
CA ALA A 74 0.56 10.94 -4.08
C ALA A 74 0.26 11.74 -2.80
N THR A 75 -0.48 11.16 -1.85
CA THR A 75 -0.79 11.80 -0.56
C THR A 75 0.46 12.09 0.28
N LEU A 76 1.47 11.23 0.23
CA LEU A 76 2.77 11.47 0.89
C LEU A 76 3.61 12.54 0.19
N GLY A 77 3.50 12.66 -1.12
CA GLY A 77 4.21 13.65 -1.93
C GLY A 77 3.51 15.01 -2.01
N ASP A 78 2.24 15.08 -1.62
CA ASP A 78 1.43 16.29 -1.67
C ASP A 78 1.64 17.13 -0.39
N PRO A 79 2.22 18.34 -0.50
CA PRO A 79 2.48 19.19 0.66
C PRO A 79 1.20 19.80 1.27
N ALA A 80 0.02 19.63 0.65
CA ALA A 80 -1.25 20.16 1.13
C ALA A 80 -2.07 19.14 1.94
N SER A 81 -1.63 17.88 2.04
CA SER A 81 -2.34 16.79 2.70
C SER A 81 -1.94 16.56 4.18
N GLY A 82 -1.32 17.56 4.81
CA GLY A 82 -1.01 17.60 6.25
C GLY A 82 -1.52 18.91 6.86
N GLY A 83 -2.80 18.93 7.23
CA GLY A 83 -3.47 20.06 7.89
C GLY A 83 -4.19 19.60 9.14
#